data_AF-A0A8W8P1N3-F1
#
_entry.id   AF-A0A8W8P1N3-F1
#
_cell.length_a   1.000
_cell.length_b   1.000
_cell.length_c   1.000
_cell.angle_alpha   90.00
_cell.angle_beta   90.00
_cell.angle_gamma   90.00
#
_symmetry.space_group_name_H-M   'P 1'
#
loop_
_entity.id
_entity.type
_entity.pdbx_description
1 polymer ?
#
loop_
_entity_poly.entity_id
_entity_poly.type
_entity_poly.pdbx_seq_one_letter_code
_entity_poly.pdbx_strand_id
1 'polypeptide(L)'
;MSDEEEFGIGVGGPMVVEVKGRSRTPGSSRSPRRHHNDSDEYSEDDGWSASEDNESDDDSVVPTHRSQRMSQRSPRKNGRSKIDMTPPDKKLKVAEKKVVRFTENGKVDKVITELTKCLALNRILHGAGHWKLARCHANLAEAYLDLKSYAVQAEYHTENAKSIMLNSVTSYTTDQEKADIYDVLFKIYYIQGRALAALKKYNEADQMLAKTEKVIGELNKLSCVDDNQLDDYEIKLTQATARLQWKQKKFALASSQYDKLLKLMEDRYGDDSILLIPVYQECGKISFDL
;
A
#
# COMPACT_ATOMS: atom_id res chain seq x y z
N MET A 1 -25.14 -13.82 -38.72
CA MET A 1 -24.53 -14.95 -38.00
C MET A 1 -23.50 -14.33 -37.11
N SER A 2 -23.79 -14.41 -35.81
CA SER A 2 -23.20 -13.64 -34.74
C SER A 2 -22.36 -14.62 -33.94
N ASP A 3 -21.05 -14.39 -33.85
CA ASP A 3 -20.19 -15.14 -32.95
C ASP A 3 -19.64 -14.16 -31.92
N GLU A 4 -20.18 -14.29 -30.71
CA GLU A 4 -19.69 -13.68 -29.49
C GLU A 4 -18.57 -14.56 -28.94
N GLU A 5 -17.32 -14.08 -28.96
CA GLU A 5 -16.23 -14.70 -28.21
C GLU A 5 -15.91 -13.87 -26.96
N GLU A 6 -16.37 -14.41 -25.84
CA GLU A 6 -16.13 -13.96 -24.48
C GLU A 6 -14.68 -14.28 -24.06
N PHE A 7 -13.78 -13.29 -24.15
CA PHE A 7 -12.41 -13.42 -23.64
C PHE A 7 -12.32 -12.98 -22.18
N GLY A 8 -12.15 -13.96 -21.30
CA GLY A 8 -11.98 -13.81 -19.86
C GLY A 8 -10.80 -12.91 -19.47
N ILE A 9 -11.08 -11.96 -18.59
CA ILE A 9 -10.10 -11.06 -17.99
C ILE A 9 -9.33 -11.86 -16.92
N GLY A 10 -8.12 -12.30 -17.26
CA GLY A 10 -7.17 -12.89 -16.32
C GLY A 10 -6.70 -11.85 -15.30
N VAL A 11 -7.18 -12.00 -14.07
CA VAL A 11 -6.83 -11.20 -12.89
C VAL A 11 -5.35 -11.44 -12.54
N GLY A 12 -4.53 -10.39 -12.61
CA GLY A 12 -3.17 -10.40 -12.09
C GLY A 12 -3.22 -10.54 -10.56
N GLY A 13 -2.71 -11.66 -10.04
CA GLY A 13 -2.67 -11.91 -8.60
C GLY A 13 -1.75 -10.94 -7.85
N PRO A 14 -1.98 -10.76 -6.53
CA PRO A 14 -1.19 -9.83 -5.72
C PRO A 14 0.26 -10.32 -5.58
N MET A 15 1.19 -9.37 -5.72
CA MET A 15 2.62 -9.57 -5.58
C MET A 15 2.97 -9.87 -4.13
N VAL A 16 3.62 -11.01 -3.88
CA VAL A 16 4.09 -11.44 -2.56
C VAL A 16 5.22 -10.51 -2.11
N VAL A 17 5.01 -9.81 -0.99
CA VAL A 17 6.05 -9.01 -0.33
C VAL A 17 6.75 -9.92 0.67
N GLU A 18 7.98 -10.33 0.37
CA GLU A 18 8.79 -11.14 1.29
C GLU A 18 9.65 -10.22 2.18
N VAL A 19 9.54 -10.41 3.49
CA VAL A 19 10.25 -9.66 4.51
C VAL A 19 11.68 -10.20 4.66
N LYS A 20 12.69 -9.33 4.48
CA LYS A 20 14.13 -9.65 4.63
C LYS A 20 14.43 -10.40 5.93
N GLY A 21 14.82 -11.67 5.82
CA GLY A 21 15.38 -12.47 6.89
C GLY A 21 16.81 -12.03 7.25
N ARG A 22 17.11 -11.95 8.56
CA ARG A 22 18.45 -11.64 9.09
C ARG A 22 19.39 -12.83 8.94
N SER A 23 20.53 -12.62 8.29
CA SER A 23 21.63 -13.57 8.16
C SER A 23 22.35 -13.78 9.50
N ARG A 24 22.54 -15.04 9.88
CA ARG A 24 23.37 -15.49 11.03
C ARG A 24 24.84 -15.56 10.61
N THR A 25 25.77 -15.13 11.47
CA THR A 25 27.20 -15.47 11.38
C THR A 25 27.65 -16.22 12.65
N PRO A 26 28.66 -17.12 12.56
CA PRO A 26 29.08 -17.95 13.69
C PRO A 26 30.35 -17.45 14.41
N GLY A 27 30.28 -17.47 15.75
CA GLY A 27 31.29 -17.82 16.76
C GLY A 27 32.74 -17.31 16.70
N SER A 28 33.19 -16.67 17.79
CA SER A 28 34.44 -17.04 18.48
C SER A 28 34.55 -16.38 19.88
N SER A 29 35.24 -17.09 20.76
CA SER A 29 35.27 -17.05 22.23
C SER A 29 36.32 -16.12 22.87
N ARG A 30 36.02 -15.58 24.06
CA ARG A 30 36.80 -15.65 25.34
C ARG A 30 36.49 -14.48 26.30
N SER A 31 36.18 -14.80 27.56
CA SER A 31 36.14 -13.88 28.72
C SER A 31 37.56 -13.74 29.35
N PRO A 32 37.86 -12.72 30.20
CA PRO A 32 37.37 -12.73 31.59
C PRO A 32 37.16 -11.36 32.32
N ARG A 33 36.16 -11.39 33.24
CA ARG A 33 36.01 -10.78 34.60
C ARG A 33 36.21 -9.27 34.92
N ARG A 34 35.09 -8.73 35.47
CA ARG A 34 34.86 -7.91 36.70
C ARG A 34 35.12 -6.39 36.68
N HIS A 35 34.07 -5.58 36.92
CA HIS A 35 33.76 -4.91 38.21
C HIS A 35 32.38 -4.18 38.16
N HIS A 36 31.71 -4.11 39.32
CA HIS A 36 30.41 -3.45 39.62
C HIS A 36 30.41 -1.93 39.40
N ASN A 37 29.32 -1.34 38.87
CA ASN A 37 28.34 -0.55 39.65
C ASN A 37 27.12 -0.08 38.81
N ASP A 38 26.01 0.13 39.53
CA ASP A 38 24.64 0.62 39.21
C ASP A 38 24.55 1.74 38.14
N SER A 39 23.48 1.96 37.36
CA SER A 39 22.06 2.11 37.75
C SER A 39 21.17 2.21 36.49
N ASP A 40 19.88 1.83 36.65
CA ASP A 40 18.68 2.22 35.87
C ASP A 40 18.42 1.63 34.47
N GLU A 41 17.92 0.39 34.49
CA GLU A 41 17.34 -0.36 33.38
C GLU A 41 15.81 -0.12 33.34
N TYR A 42 15.33 0.74 32.44
CA TYR A 42 13.92 0.80 32.06
C TYR A 42 13.66 -0.24 30.95
N SER A 43 13.29 -1.45 31.37
CA SER A 43 12.82 -2.52 30.49
C SER A 43 11.31 -2.39 30.28
N GLU A 44 10.88 -1.95 29.10
CA GLU A 44 9.47 -2.05 28.66
C GLU A 44 9.24 -3.44 28.04
N ASP A 45 9.02 -4.44 28.90
CA ASP A 45 8.50 -5.75 28.53
C ASP A 45 6.96 -5.68 28.52
N ASP A 46 6.40 -5.21 27.40
CA ASP A 46 4.96 -5.13 27.19
C ASP A 46 4.49 -6.41 26.46
N GLY A 47 4.35 -7.48 27.24
CA GLY A 47 3.66 -8.71 26.85
C GLY A 47 2.16 -8.46 26.68
N TRP A 48 1.71 -8.24 25.43
CA TRP A 48 0.29 -8.09 25.13
C TRP A 48 -0.35 -9.43 24.74
N SER A 49 -1.24 -9.89 25.62
CA SER A 49 -2.12 -11.04 25.41
C SER A 49 -3.09 -10.78 24.26
N ALA A 50 -3.14 -11.72 23.32
CA ALA A 50 -4.11 -11.73 22.23
C ALA A 50 -5.53 -11.93 22.79
N SER A 51 -6.24 -10.85 23.06
CA SER A 51 -7.71 -10.89 23.06
C SER A 51 -8.14 -10.89 21.60
N GLU A 52 -8.40 -12.09 21.08
CA GLU A 52 -9.06 -12.29 19.80
C GLU A 52 -10.47 -11.67 19.88
N ASP A 53 -10.65 -10.52 19.24
CA ASP A 53 -11.97 -9.99 18.92
C ASP A 53 -12.59 -10.93 17.87
N ASN A 54 -13.25 -11.98 18.36
CA ASN A 54 -14.06 -12.88 17.56
C ASN A 54 -15.42 -12.21 17.31
N GLU A 55 -15.49 -11.34 16.31
CA GLU A 55 -16.78 -10.95 15.72
C GLU A 55 -17.30 -12.15 14.93
N SER A 56 -18.26 -12.85 15.52
CA SER A 56 -18.98 -13.95 14.90
C SER A 56 -20.03 -13.41 13.92
N ASP A 57 -19.79 -13.58 12.63
CA ASP A 57 -20.77 -13.39 11.56
C ASP A 57 -21.64 -14.66 11.44
N ASP A 58 -22.90 -14.60 11.90
CA ASP A 58 -23.93 -15.61 11.64
C ASP A 58 -24.92 -15.04 10.61
N ASP A 59 -24.80 -15.50 9.36
CA ASP A 59 -25.75 -15.23 8.30
C ASP A 59 -26.30 -16.56 7.78
N SER A 60 -27.44 -16.99 8.33
CA SER A 60 -28.26 -18.06 7.76
C SER A 60 -29.74 -17.81 8.02
N VAL A 61 -30.43 -17.27 7.01
CA VAL A 61 -31.88 -17.10 7.02
C VAL A 61 -32.54 -18.27 6.30
N VAL A 62 -33.16 -19.18 7.05
CA VAL A 62 -34.23 -20.05 6.53
C VAL A 62 -35.41 -20.02 7.51
N PRO A 63 -36.64 -19.72 7.06
CA PRO A 63 -37.78 -19.57 7.95
C PRO A 63 -38.51 -20.90 8.15
N THR A 64 -38.87 -21.26 9.38
CA THR A 64 -40.11 -22.02 9.64
C THR A 64 -40.50 -22.08 11.12
N HIS A 65 -41.82 -21.93 11.31
CA HIS A 65 -42.69 -22.34 12.42
C HIS A 65 -42.48 -21.83 13.85
N ARG A 66 -43.35 -20.86 14.15
CA ARG A 66 -43.93 -20.44 15.43
C ARG A 66 -44.00 -21.56 16.49
N SER A 67 -43.12 -21.47 17.48
CA SER A 67 -43.28 -22.08 18.81
C SER A 67 -43.14 -20.96 19.85
N GLN A 68 -44.23 -20.69 20.57
CA GLN A 68 -44.23 -19.79 21.72
C GLN A 68 -43.44 -20.44 22.85
N ARG A 69 -42.15 -20.11 22.95
CA ARG A 69 -41.33 -20.45 24.11
C ARG A 69 -41.07 -19.17 24.89
N MET A 70 -41.57 -19.14 26.13
CA MET A 70 -41.37 -18.05 27.10
C MET A 70 -39.91 -17.59 27.10
N SER A 71 -39.69 -16.37 26.63
CA SER A 71 -38.41 -15.67 26.75
C SER A 71 -38.13 -15.47 28.23
N GLN A 72 -37.20 -16.26 28.78
CA GLN A 72 -36.44 -15.80 29.94
C GLN A 72 -35.63 -14.61 29.46
N ARG A 73 -36.15 -13.40 29.73
CA ARG A 73 -35.40 -12.16 29.56
C ARG A 73 -34.24 -12.20 30.54
N SER A 74 -33.08 -12.63 30.07
CA SER A 74 -31.82 -12.38 30.75
C SER A 74 -31.73 -10.88 31.07
N PRO A 75 -31.36 -10.48 32.29
CA PRO A 75 -31.19 -9.08 32.61
C PRO A 75 -30.20 -8.47 31.61
N ARG A 76 -30.64 -7.46 30.86
CA ARG A 76 -29.73 -6.66 30.03
C ARG A 76 -28.67 -6.11 30.98
N LYS A 77 -27.43 -6.60 30.83
CA LYS A 77 -26.27 -6.01 31.50
C LYS A 77 -26.20 -4.57 31.03
N ASN A 78 -26.69 -3.65 31.86
CA ASN A 78 -26.62 -2.22 31.60
C ASN A 78 -25.14 -1.82 31.44
N GLY A 79 -24.75 -1.56 30.19
CA GLY A 79 -24.18 -0.28 29.79
C GLY A 79 -22.97 0.22 30.58
N ARG A 80 -21.89 -0.55 30.62
CA ARG A 80 -20.54 0.00 30.78
C ARG A 80 -19.60 -0.67 29.79
N SER A 81 -19.74 -0.36 28.50
CA SER A 81 -18.57 -0.45 27.64
C SER A 81 -17.56 0.52 28.27
N LYS A 82 -16.44 -0.02 28.75
CA LYS A 82 -15.36 0.79 29.28
C LYS A 82 -14.96 1.74 28.16
N ILE A 83 -15.13 3.06 28.38
CA ILE A 83 -14.78 4.06 27.37
C ILE A 83 -13.29 3.87 27.08
N ASP A 84 -12.97 3.56 25.82
CA ASP A 84 -11.61 3.38 25.39
C ASP A 84 -10.93 4.75 25.24
N MET A 85 -10.26 5.15 26.32
CA MET A 85 -9.50 6.40 26.45
C MET A 85 -8.11 6.32 25.79
N THR A 86 -7.83 5.29 24.98
CA THR A 86 -6.54 5.19 24.28
C THR A 86 -6.38 6.40 23.34
N PRO A 87 -5.28 7.16 23.44
CA PRO A 87 -5.02 8.30 22.58
C PRO A 87 -5.05 7.97 21.07
N PRO A 88 -5.49 8.91 20.20
CA PRO A 88 -5.61 8.64 18.76
C PRO A 88 -4.29 8.28 18.07
N ASP A 89 -3.15 8.80 18.54
CA ASP A 89 -1.80 8.50 18.04
C ASP A 89 -1.39 7.05 18.33
N LYS A 90 -1.72 6.53 19.52
CA LYS A 90 -1.51 5.12 19.85
C LYS A 90 -2.42 4.21 19.02
N LYS A 91 -3.69 4.59 18.85
CA LYS A 91 -4.63 3.87 17.97
C LYS A 91 -4.15 3.83 16.53
N LEU A 92 -3.56 4.92 16.04
CA LEU A 92 -3.05 5.00 14.68
C LEU A 92 -1.91 3.99 14.47
N LYS A 93 -0.92 3.96 15.36
CA LYS A 93 0.19 2.99 15.29
C LYS A 93 -0.30 1.54 15.29
N VAL A 94 -1.32 1.24 16.09
CA VAL A 94 -1.92 -0.11 16.13
C VAL A 94 -2.62 -0.44 14.81
N ALA A 95 -3.39 0.49 14.25
CA ALA A 95 -4.06 0.30 12.96
C ALA A 95 -3.05 0.10 11.83
N GLU A 96 -1.98 0.90 11.78
CA GLU A 96 -0.89 0.76 10.80
C GLU A 96 -0.22 -0.63 10.87
N LYS A 97 0.08 -1.12 12.08
CA LYS A 97 0.61 -2.49 12.26
C LYS A 97 -0.38 -3.56 11.81
N LYS A 98 -1.68 -3.38 12.07
CA LYS A 98 -2.73 -4.30 11.60
C LYS A 98 -2.83 -4.32 10.08
N VAL A 99 -2.67 -3.18 9.40
CA VAL A 99 -2.64 -3.11 7.93
C VAL A 99 -1.55 -4.03 7.40
N VAL A 100 -0.31 -3.89 7.87
CA VAL A 100 0.82 -4.74 7.43
C VAL A 100 0.50 -6.22 7.63
N ARG A 101 0.08 -6.59 8.85
CA ARG A 101 -0.27 -7.99 9.18
C ARG A 101 -1.41 -8.52 8.32
N PHE A 102 -2.44 -7.73 8.03
CA PHE A 102 -3.57 -8.18 7.23
C PHE A 102 -3.22 -8.28 5.73
N THR A 103 -2.34 -7.42 5.23
CA THR A 103 -1.81 -7.51 3.87
C THR A 103 -1.02 -8.79 3.68
N GLU A 104 -0.10 -9.12 4.61
CA GLU A 104 0.67 -10.38 4.58
C GLU A 104 -0.21 -11.62 4.62
N ASN A 105 -1.34 -11.54 5.33
CA ASN A 105 -2.32 -12.63 5.42
C ASN A 105 -3.38 -12.63 4.30
N GLY A 106 -3.28 -11.73 3.31
CA GLY A 106 -4.24 -11.63 2.22
C GLY A 106 -5.68 -11.24 2.64
N LYS A 107 -5.86 -10.66 3.84
CA LYS A 107 -7.19 -10.29 4.38
C LYS A 107 -7.63 -8.92 3.85
N VAL A 108 -7.95 -8.85 2.56
CA VAL A 108 -8.19 -7.61 1.81
C VAL A 108 -9.23 -6.69 2.48
N ASP A 109 -10.39 -7.21 2.90
CA ASP A 109 -11.41 -6.36 3.53
C ASP A 109 -10.94 -5.74 4.84
N LYS A 110 -10.19 -6.51 5.65
CA LYS A 110 -9.62 -6.00 6.90
C LYS A 110 -8.55 -4.94 6.65
N VAL A 111 -7.77 -5.05 5.56
CA VAL A 111 -6.82 -4.01 5.14
C VAL A 111 -7.55 -2.70 4.85
N ILE A 112 -8.62 -2.76 4.06
CA ILE A 112 -9.42 -1.56 3.71
C ILE A 112 -10.04 -0.94 4.97
N THR A 113 -10.60 -1.75 5.88
CA THR A 113 -11.14 -1.27 7.15
C THR A 113 -10.07 -0.57 8.00
N GLU A 114 -8.90 -1.16 8.19
CA GLU A 114 -7.84 -0.55 8.99
C GLU A 114 -7.22 0.69 8.33
N LEU A 115 -7.09 0.73 7.00
CA LEU A 115 -6.69 1.94 6.27
C LEU A 115 -7.72 3.08 6.42
N THR A 116 -9.01 2.74 6.43
CA THR A 116 -10.09 3.72 6.69
C THR A 116 -10.00 4.28 8.11
N LYS A 117 -9.66 3.43 9.11
CA LYS A 117 -9.37 3.89 10.48
C LYS A 117 -8.15 4.79 10.52
N CYS A 118 -7.06 4.45 9.82
CA CYS A 118 -5.86 5.28 9.74
C CYS A 118 -6.17 6.67 9.17
N LEU A 119 -7.01 6.74 8.13
CA LEU A 119 -7.47 7.99 7.53
C LEU A 119 -8.23 8.86 8.54
N ALA A 120 -9.20 8.28 9.25
CA ALA A 120 -9.98 8.99 10.27
C ALA A 120 -9.09 9.50 11.42
N LEU A 121 -8.17 8.67 11.90
CA LEU A 121 -7.24 9.02 12.98
C LEU A 121 -6.25 10.12 12.56
N ASN A 122 -5.71 10.07 11.34
CA ASN A 122 -4.84 11.13 10.82
C ASN A 122 -5.58 12.47 10.70
N ARG A 123 -6.85 12.45 10.29
CA ARG A 123 -7.68 13.66 10.25
C ARG A 123 -7.88 14.27 11.64
N ILE A 124 -8.05 13.43 12.67
CA ILE A 124 -8.18 13.89 14.08
C ILE A 124 -6.86 14.47 14.58
N LEU A 125 -5.73 13.81 14.30
CA LEU A 125 -4.41 14.19 14.81
C LEU A 125 -3.83 15.43 14.14
N HIS A 126 -3.99 15.55 12.82
CA HIS A 126 -3.28 16.53 12.01
C HIS A 126 -4.21 17.53 11.30
N GLY A 127 -5.52 17.30 11.32
CA GLY A 127 -6.49 18.12 10.60
C GLY A 127 -6.65 17.72 9.12
N ALA A 128 -7.56 18.42 8.44
CA ALA A 128 -7.98 18.07 7.08
C ALA A 128 -6.99 18.50 5.98
N GLY A 129 -6.08 19.44 6.26
CA GLY A 129 -5.15 20.01 5.28
C GLY A 129 -3.73 19.43 5.34
N HIS A 130 -3.47 18.43 6.18
CA HIS A 130 -2.10 17.95 6.41
C HIS A 130 -1.71 16.84 5.41
N TRP A 131 -0.46 16.85 4.93
CA TRP A 131 0.04 15.88 3.92
C TRP A 131 -0.04 14.42 4.39
N LYS A 132 0.12 14.14 5.69
CA LYS A 132 -0.13 12.80 6.28
C LYS A 132 -1.54 12.26 6.03
N LEU A 133 -2.56 13.14 5.96
CA LEU A 133 -3.90 12.72 5.56
C LEU A 133 -3.95 12.36 4.07
N ALA A 134 -3.29 13.15 3.21
CA ALA A 134 -3.15 12.82 1.79
C ALA A 134 -2.45 11.47 1.58
N ARG A 135 -1.41 11.18 2.38
CA ARG A 135 -0.74 9.87 2.40
C ARG A 135 -1.72 8.72 2.70
N CYS A 136 -2.61 8.90 3.68
CA CYS A 136 -3.62 7.89 4.00
C CYS A 136 -4.60 7.66 2.84
N HIS A 137 -5.02 8.74 2.16
CA HIS A 137 -5.82 8.63 0.95
C HIS A 137 -5.07 7.89 -0.17
N ALA A 138 -3.78 8.17 -0.38
CA ALA A 138 -2.97 7.48 -1.38
C ALA A 138 -2.82 5.98 -1.05
N ASN A 139 -2.51 5.61 0.20
CA ASN A 139 -2.44 4.21 0.62
C ASN A 139 -3.77 3.47 0.43
N LEU A 140 -4.89 4.13 0.71
CA LEU A 140 -6.21 3.55 0.49
C LEU A 140 -6.52 3.37 -1.02
N ALA A 141 -6.11 4.34 -1.84
CA ALA A 141 -6.21 4.22 -3.30
C ALA A 141 -5.37 3.05 -3.85
N GLU A 142 -4.15 2.88 -3.35
CA GLU A 142 -3.27 1.76 -3.70
C GLU A 142 -3.94 0.43 -3.35
N ALA A 143 -4.47 0.29 -2.14
CA ALA A 143 -5.15 -0.92 -1.72
C ALA A 143 -6.41 -1.23 -2.56
N TYR A 144 -7.20 -0.22 -2.93
CA TYR A 144 -8.33 -0.42 -3.84
C TYR A 144 -7.88 -0.88 -5.23
N LEU A 145 -6.80 -0.29 -5.75
CA LEU A 145 -6.29 -0.65 -7.08
C LEU A 145 -5.65 -2.03 -7.09
N ASP A 146 -4.74 -2.31 -6.17
CA ASP A 146 -3.87 -3.48 -6.19
C ASP A 146 -4.54 -4.73 -5.60
N LEU A 147 -5.37 -4.57 -4.57
CA LEU A 147 -6.01 -5.70 -3.89
C LEU A 147 -7.43 -5.98 -4.39
N LYS A 148 -8.13 -4.97 -4.91
CA LYS A 148 -9.52 -5.11 -5.39
C LYS A 148 -9.70 -4.84 -6.88
N SER A 149 -8.69 -4.33 -7.59
CA SER A 149 -8.84 -3.88 -8.99
C SER A 149 -9.91 -2.79 -9.17
N TYR A 150 -10.16 -1.99 -8.13
CA TYR A 150 -11.21 -0.97 -8.07
C TYR A 150 -10.68 0.40 -8.51
N ALA A 151 -10.52 0.56 -9.82
CA ALA A 151 -9.89 1.74 -10.41
C ALA A 151 -10.66 3.05 -10.16
N VAL A 152 -11.99 3.03 -10.14
CA VAL A 152 -12.82 4.22 -9.86
C VAL A 152 -12.61 4.72 -8.43
N GLN A 153 -12.54 3.82 -7.47
CA GLN A 153 -12.29 4.12 -6.05
C GLN A 153 -10.87 4.64 -5.86
N ALA A 154 -9.88 4.04 -6.55
CA ALA A 154 -8.52 4.53 -6.54
C ALA A 154 -8.42 5.96 -7.11
N GLU A 155 -9.06 6.24 -8.25
CA GLU A 155 -9.15 7.59 -8.83
C GLU A 155 -9.76 8.59 -7.82
N TYR A 156 -10.89 8.25 -7.19
CA TYR A 156 -11.53 9.09 -6.18
C TYR A 156 -10.61 9.42 -5.00
N HIS A 157 -9.93 8.41 -4.43
CA HIS A 157 -9.06 8.63 -3.29
C HIS A 157 -7.78 9.41 -3.66
N THR A 158 -7.20 9.17 -4.83
CA THR A 158 -6.05 9.97 -5.31
C THR A 158 -6.42 11.42 -5.59
N GLU A 159 -7.61 11.70 -6.14
CA GLU A 159 -8.05 13.08 -6.38
C GLU A 159 -8.25 13.85 -5.07
N ASN A 160 -8.82 13.19 -4.05
CA ASN A 160 -8.91 13.76 -2.70
C ASN A 160 -7.51 14.03 -2.10
N ALA A 161 -6.58 13.09 -2.24
CA ALA A 161 -5.20 13.28 -1.79
C ALA A 161 -4.53 14.47 -2.50
N LYS A 162 -4.68 14.58 -3.83
CA LYS A 162 -4.17 15.69 -4.63
C LYS A 162 -4.76 17.02 -4.17
N SER A 163 -6.06 17.08 -3.92
CA SER A 163 -6.75 18.27 -3.41
C SER A 163 -6.21 18.71 -2.04
N ILE A 164 -5.94 17.76 -1.14
CA ILE A 164 -5.31 18.07 0.16
C ILE A 164 -3.91 18.64 -0.05
N MET A 165 -3.09 18.04 -0.91
CA MET A 165 -1.73 18.53 -1.19
C MET A 165 -1.71 19.93 -1.81
N LEU A 166 -2.67 20.26 -2.69
CA LEU A 166 -2.76 21.58 -3.32
C LEU A 166 -3.23 22.67 -2.36
N ASN A 167 -4.13 22.34 -1.43
CA ASN A 167 -4.68 23.28 -0.46
C ASN A 167 -3.85 23.38 0.83
N SER A 168 -2.90 22.46 1.03
CA SER A 168 -1.96 22.48 2.14
C SER A 168 -0.96 23.61 1.99
N VAL A 169 -0.78 24.42 3.03
CA VAL A 169 0.35 25.35 3.14
C VAL A 169 1.60 24.49 3.33
N THR A 170 2.24 24.14 2.22
CA THR A 170 3.41 23.26 2.21
C THR A 170 4.64 24.08 2.55
N SER A 171 4.88 24.29 3.85
CA SER A 171 6.17 24.77 4.35
C SER A 171 6.90 23.56 4.91
N TYR A 172 7.90 23.06 4.18
CA TYR A 172 8.83 22.08 4.70
C TYR A 172 9.99 22.81 5.37
N THR A 173 10.41 22.31 6.52
CA THR A 173 11.48 22.91 7.32
C THR A 173 12.81 22.19 7.15
N THR A 174 12.77 20.95 6.67
CA THR A 174 13.94 20.08 6.51
C THR A 174 13.88 19.34 5.17
N ASP A 175 15.04 18.91 4.67
CA ASP A 175 15.11 18.09 3.45
C ASP A 175 14.40 16.74 3.63
N GLN A 176 14.40 16.18 4.83
CA GLN A 176 13.67 14.94 5.14
C GLN A 176 12.16 15.14 5.01
N GLU A 177 11.61 16.21 5.58
CA GLU A 177 10.19 16.52 5.46
C GLU A 177 9.79 16.78 4.00
N LYS A 178 10.69 17.42 3.24
CA LYS A 178 10.54 17.62 1.79
C LYS A 178 10.51 16.27 1.04
N ALA A 179 11.41 15.34 1.38
CA ALA A 179 11.43 14.00 0.81
C ALA A 179 10.15 13.21 1.12
N ASP A 180 9.65 13.27 2.37
CA ASP A 180 8.39 12.63 2.78
C ASP A 180 7.19 13.17 1.98
N ILE A 181 7.15 14.49 1.75
CA ILE A 181 6.12 15.14 0.92
C ILE A 181 6.21 14.66 -0.53
N TYR A 182 7.42 14.53 -1.08
CA TYR A 182 7.59 13.99 -2.42
C TYR A 182 7.26 12.50 -2.53
N ASP A 183 7.51 11.65 -1.51
CA ASP A 183 7.01 10.26 -1.50
C ASP A 183 5.48 10.23 -1.64
N VAL A 184 4.79 11.12 -0.90
CA VAL A 184 3.33 11.23 -1.00
C VAL A 184 2.89 11.69 -2.38
N LEU A 185 3.55 12.69 -2.97
CA LEU A 185 3.24 13.15 -4.34
C LEU A 185 3.52 12.06 -5.39
N PHE A 186 4.62 11.32 -5.26
CA PHE A 186 4.94 10.19 -6.10
C PHE A 186 3.79 9.18 -6.06
N LYS A 187 3.39 8.73 -4.87
CA LYS A 187 2.29 7.77 -4.71
C LYS A 187 0.99 8.26 -5.33
N ILE A 188 0.60 9.52 -5.07
CA ILE A 188 -0.63 10.10 -5.63
C ILE A 188 -0.61 10.03 -7.16
N TYR A 189 0.41 10.58 -7.80
CA TYR A 189 0.46 10.63 -9.27
C TYR A 189 0.66 9.25 -9.91
N TYR A 190 1.48 8.39 -9.30
CA TYR A 190 1.71 7.03 -9.77
C TYR A 190 0.41 6.20 -9.75
N ILE A 191 -0.28 6.18 -8.60
CA ILE A 191 -1.53 5.40 -8.44
C ILE A 191 -2.62 6.00 -9.32
N GLN A 192 -2.72 7.34 -9.41
CA GLN A 192 -3.71 8.00 -10.25
C GLN A 192 -3.48 7.66 -11.73
N GLY A 193 -2.23 7.70 -12.21
CA GLY A 193 -1.88 7.31 -13.57
C GLY A 193 -2.28 5.87 -13.89
N ARG A 194 -1.99 4.93 -12.98
CA ARG A 194 -2.40 3.53 -13.13
C ARG A 194 -3.92 3.33 -13.12
N ALA A 195 -4.63 4.01 -12.22
CA ALA A 195 -6.08 3.96 -12.15
C ALA A 195 -6.73 4.51 -13.43
N LEU A 196 -6.28 5.67 -13.92
CA LEU A 196 -6.75 6.27 -15.18
C LEU A 196 -6.47 5.36 -16.38
N ALA A 197 -5.30 4.70 -16.42
CA ALA A 197 -4.97 3.73 -17.45
C ALA A 197 -5.95 2.54 -17.45
N ALA A 198 -6.30 2.01 -16.27
CA ALA A 198 -7.30 0.96 -16.13
C ALA A 198 -8.70 1.41 -16.58
N LEU A 199 -9.03 2.69 -16.37
CA LEU A 199 -10.28 3.33 -16.83
C LEU A 199 -10.25 3.76 -18.32
N LYS A 200 -9.19 3.42 -19.06
CA LYS A 200 -8.98 3.79 -20.47
C LYS A 200 -8.90 5.31 -20.74
N LYS A 201 -8.65 6.11 -19.70
CA LYS A 201 -8.40 7.57 -19.80
C LYS A 201 -6.92 7.83 -20.08
N TYR A 202 -6.45 7.36 -21.23
CA TYR A 202 -5.01 7.24 -21.50
C TYR A 202 -4.24 8.56 -21.54
N ASN A 203 -4.84 9.63 -22.07
CA ASN A 203 -4.19 10.94 -22.12
C ASN A 203 -3.97 11.54 -20.73
N GLU A 204 -4.94 11.34 -19.82
CA GLU A 204 -4.83 11.80 -18.43
C GLU A 204 -3.83 10.94 -17.66
N ALA A 205 -3.81 9.62 -17.93
CA ALA A 205 -2.83 8.70 -17.37
C ALA A 205 -1.39 9.12 -17.72
N ASP A 206 -1.12 9.42 -19.01
CA ASP A 206 0.19 9.91 -19.46
C ASP A 206 0.60 11.18 -18.72
N GLN A 207 -0.32 12.12 -18.51
CA GLN A 207 -0.03 13.36 -17.76
C GLN A 207 0.35 13.08 -16.30
N MET A 208 -0.30 12.11 -15.65
CA MET A 208 0.03 11.75 -14.26
C MET A 208 1.36 11.00 -14.17
N LEU A 209 1.66 10.10 -15.10
CA LEU A 209 2.97 9.43 -15.14
C LEU A 209 4.11 10.42 -15.44
N ALA A 210 3.91 11.40 -16.33
CA ALA A 210 4.87 12.47 -16.56
C ALA A 210 5.11 13.37 -15.33
N LYS A 211 4.08 13.57 -14.49
CA LYS A 211 4.26 14.23 -13.18
C LYS A 211 5.02 13.36 -12.19
N THR A 212 4.79 12.06 -12.22
CA THR A 212 5.53 11.08 -11.39
C THR A 212 7.02 11.15 -11.71
N GLU A 213 7.39 11.16 -12.99
CA GLU A 213 8.78 11.34 -13.44
C GLU A 213 9.42 12.61 -12.89
N LYS A 214 8.71 13.75 -12.96
CA LYS A 214 9.19 15.02 -12.40
C LYS A 214 9.43 14.93 -10.89
N VAL A 215 8.56 14.24 -10.16
CA VAL A 215 8.72 14.05 -8.70
C VAL A 215 9.95 13.20 -8.40
N ILE A 216 10.19 12.12 -9.15
CA ILE A 216 11.45 11.32 -9.02
C ILE A 216 12.67 12.21 -9.27
N GLY A 217 12.62 13.06 -10.29
CA GLY A 217 13.70 14.01 -10.59
C GLY A 217 13.96 15.03 -9.48
N GLU A 218 12.93 15.46 -8.73
CA GLU A 218 13.12 16.30 -7.53
C GLU A 218 13.65 15.51 -6.33
N LEU A 219 13.21 14.26 -6.15
CA LEU A 219 13.72 13.37 -5.09
C LEU A 219 15.21 13.08 -5.27
N ASN A 220 15.67 12.85 -6.51
CA ASN A 220 17.08 12.60 -6.82
C ASN A 220 18.02 13.78 -6.48
N LYS A 221 17.48 14.99 -6.32
CA LYS A 221 18.27 16.16 -5.88
C LYS A 221 18.50 16.21 -4.37
N LEU A 222 17.77 15.39 -3.60
CA LEU A 222 17.83 15.39 -2.15
C LEU A 222 18.79 14.29 -1.68
N SER A 223 19.86 14.69 -0.98
CA SER A 223 20.88 13.75 -0.48
C SER A 223 20.40 12.81 0.63
N CYS A 224 19.21 13.04 1.19
CA CYS A 224 18.61 12.19 2.21
C CYS A 224 17.82 10.99 1.62
N VAL A 225 17.63 10.94 0.30
CA VAL A 225 16.93 9.85 -0.37
C VAL A 225 17.93 8.77 -0.74
N ASP A 226 17.59 7.52 -0.42
CA ASP A 226 18.41 6.35 -0.73
C ASP A 226 18.31 5.99 -2.21
N ASP A 227 19.44 5.61 -2.84
CA ASP A 227 19.48 5.25 -4.25
C ASP A 227 18.54 4.06 -4.54
N ASN A 228 18.45 3.08 -3.63
CA ASN A 228 17.54 1.94 -3.84
C ASN A 228 16.07 2.40 -3.92
N GLN A 229 15.68 3.41 -3.14
CA GLN A 229 14.33 3.96 -3.17
C GLN A 229 14.03 4.68 -4.49
N LEU A 230 15.04 5.33 -5.08
CA LEU A 230 14.90 5.92 -6.42
C LEU A 230 14.75 4.83 -7.49
N ASP A 231 15.53 3.76 -7.40
CA ASP A 231 15.41 2.61 -8.31
C ASP A 231 14.01 1.95 -8.22
N ASP A 232 13.45 1.80 -7.01
CA ASP A 232 12.05 1.37 -6.81
C ASP A 232 11.08 2.22 -7.59
N TYR A 233 11.22 3.54 -7.50
CA TYR A 233 10.31 4.47 -8.16
C TYR A 233 10.49 4.44 -9.68
N GLU A 234 11.73 4.36 -10.17
CA GLU A 234 12.01 4.30 -11.60
C GLU A 234 11.49 3.00 -12.22
N ILE A 235 11.68 1.84 -11.55
CA ILE A 235 11.12 0.55 -11.98
C ILE A 235 9.59 0.64 -12.04
N LYS A 236 8.95 1.13 -10.97
CA LYS A 236 7.49 1.29 -10.92
C LYS A 236 6.95 2.18 -12.03
N LEU A 237 7.57 3.35 -12.24
CA LEU A 237 7.19 4.29 -13.27
C LEU A 237 7.37 3.70 -14.67
N THR A 238 8.51 3.08 -14.94
CA THR A 238 8.83 2.47 -16.24
C THR A 238 7.84 1.37 -16.56
N GLN A 239 7.52 0.49 -15.59
CA GLN A 239 6.52 -0.56 -15.76
C GLN A 239 5.12 0.00 -16.03
N ALA A 240 4.68 1.01 -15.28
CA ALA A 240 3.38 1.64 -15.51
C ALA A 240 3.29 2.30 -16.89
N THR A 241 4.37 2.94 -17.34
CA THR A 241 4.46 3.59 -18.65
C THR A 241 4.44 2.55 -19.79
N ALA A 242 5.18 1.46 -19.65
CA ALA A 242 5.22 0.37 -20.62
C ALA A 242 3.82 -0.26 -20.80
N ARG A 243 3.14 -0.55 -19.68
CA ARG A 243 1.76 -1.05 -19.68
C ARG A 243 0.78 -0.06 -20.31
N LEU A 244 0.91 1.23 -20.01
CA LEU A 244 0.06 2.27 -20.61
C LEU A 244 0.25 2.34 -22.14
N GLN A 245 1.50 2.37 -22.61
CA GLN A 245 1.81 2.42 -24.05
C GLN A 245 1.31 1.17 -24.78
N TRP A 246 1.42 0.00 -24.16
CA TRP A 246 0.83 -1.23 -24.70
C TRP A 246 -0.69 -1.11 -24.83
N LYS A 247 -1.39 -0.60 -23.80
CA LYS A 247 -2.85 -0.35 -23.86
C LYS A 247 -3.25 0.70 -24.91
N GLN A 248 -2.36 1.64 -25.22
CA GLN A 248 -2.52 2.61 -26.31
C GLN A 248 -2.17 2.04 -27.70
N LYS A 249 -1.80 0.76 -27.81
CA LYS A 249 -1.34 0.10 -29.05
C LYS A 249 -0.05 0.71 -29.63
N LYS A 250 0.75 1.37 -28.80
CA LYS A 250 2.07 1.91 -29.18
C LYS A 250 3.15 0.85 -28.93
N PHE A 251 3.05 -0.29 -29.60
CA PHE A 251 3.83 -1.50 -29.28
C PHE A 251 5.35 -1.30 -29.37
N ALA A 252 5.84 -0.56 -30.36
CA ALA A 252 7.28 -0.26 -30.47
C ALA A 252 7.82 0.52 -29.27
N LEU A 253 7.07 1.53 -28.81
CA LEU A 253 7.45 2.30 -27.61
C LEU A 253 7.34 1.43 -26.36
N ALA A 254 6.26 0.65 -26.23
CA ALA A 254 6.08 -0.25 -25.11
C ALA A 254 7.25 -1.25 -25.02
N SER A 255 7.63 -1.89 -26.13
CA SER A 255 8.78 -2.81 -26.20
C SER A 255 10.06 -2.15 -25.69
N SER A 256 10.39 -0.94 -26.15
CA SER A 256 11.58 -0.23 -25.67
C SER A 256 11.52 0.10 -24.18
N GLN A 257 10.33 0.38 -23.63
CA GLN A 257 10.16 0.59 -22.20
C GLN A 257 10.31 -0.70 -21.40
N TYR A 258 9.87 -1.85 -21.94
CA TYR A 258 10.12 -3.14 -21.30
C TYR A 258 11.60 -3.53 -21.34
N ASP A 259 12.32 -3.24 -22.41
CA ASP A 259 13.78 -3.44 -22.45
C ASP A 259 14.50 -2.57 -21.40
N LYS A 260 14.04 -1.33 -21.21
CA LYS A 260 14.53 -0.46 -20.12
C LYS A 260 14.19 -1.04 -18.75
N LEU A 261 12.94 -1.50 -18.57
CA LEU A 261 12.47 -2.07 -17.31
C LEU A 261 13.29 -3.31 -16.90
N LEU A 262 13.56 -4.21 -17.85
CA LEU A 262 14.35 -5.41 -17.60
C LEU A 262 15.75 -5.04 -17.11
N LYS A 263 16.45 -4.14 -17.80
CA LYS A 263 17.78 -3.67 -17.37
C LYS A 263 17.76 -3.10 -15.95
N LEU A 264 16.81 -2.22 -15.64
CA LEU A 264 16.67 -1.67 -14.29
C LEU A 264 16.43 -2.75 -13.22
N MET A 265 15.65 -3.77 -13.54
CA MET A 265 15.35 -4.86 -12.61
C MET A 265 16.52 -5.85 -12.47
N GLU A 266 17.24 -6.12 -13.55
CA GLU A 266 18.47 -6.92 -13.57
C GLU A 266 19.56 -6.24 -12.72
N ASP A 267 19.80 -4.94 -12.95
CA ASP A 267 20.77 -4.15 -12.19
C ASP A 267 20.45 -4.14 -10.68
N ARG A 268 19.16 -4.09 -10.33
CA ARG A 268 18.70 -3.96 -8.95
C ARG A 268 18.59 -5.30 -8.20
N TYR A 269 18.07 -6.34 -8.85
CA TYR A 269 17.72 -7.60 -8.21
C TYR A 269 18.56 -8.79 -8.68
N GLY A 270 19.31 -8.62 -9.77
CA GLY A 270 20.07 -9.67 -10.45
C GLY A 270 19.25 -10.41 -11.51
N ASP A 271 19.95 -10.94 -12.51
CA ASP A 271 19.39 -11.61 -13.70
C ASP A 271 18.51 -12.82 -13.35
N ASP A 272 18.85 -13.55 -12.29
CA ASP A 272 18.13 -14.76 -11.84
C ASP A 272 16.96 -14.46 -10.87
N SER A 273 16.61 -13.18 -10.67
CA SER A 273 15.58 -12.83 -9.70
C SER A 273 14.18 -13.24 -10.17
N ILE A 274 13.45 -13.89 -9.26
CA ILE A 274 12.05 -14.31 -9.45
C ILE A 274 11.15 -13.11 -9.78
N LEU A 275 11.54 -11.90 -9.37
CA LEU A 275 10.80 -10.67 -9.64
C LEU A 275 10.76 -10.31 -11.14
N LEU A 276 11.67 -10.83 -11.97
CA LEU A 276 11.66 -10.60 -13.42
C LEU A 276 10.61 -11.46 -14.14
N ILE A 277 10.18 -12.59 -13.55
CA ILE A 277 9.27 -13.54 -14.20
C ILE A 277 7.97 -12.87 -14.71
N PRO A 278 7.25 -12.06 -13.90
CA PRO A 278 6.05 -11.38 -14.38
C PRO A 278 6.32 -10.41 -15.53
N VAL A 279 7.49 -9.77 -15.53
CA VAL A 279 7.88 -8.84 -16.60
C VAL A 279 8.19 -9.60 -17.89
N TYR A 280 8.93 -10.71 -17.84
CA TYR A 280 9.14 -11.55 -19.01
C TYR A 280 7.82 -12.10 -19.58
N GLN A 281 6.86 -12.47 -18.71
CA GLN A 281 5.52 -12.88 -19.15
C GLN A 281 4.75 -11.74 -19.85
N GLU A 282 4.92 -10.50 -19.41
CA GLU A 282 4.34 -9.32 -20.07
C GLU A 282 5.03 -9.02 -21.40
N CYS A 283 6.36 -9.07 -21.46
CA CYS A 283 7.13 -8.93 -22.70
C CYS A 283 6.71 -9.96 -23.75
N GLY A 284 6.59 -11.23 -23.34
CA GLY A 284 6.17 -12.30 -24.24
C GLY A 284 4.81 -12.06 -24.87
N LYS A 285 3.84 -11.51 -24.13
CA LYS A 285 2.52 -11.14 -24.66
C LYS A 285 2.61 -10.06 -25.74
N ILE A 286 3.52 -9.10 -25.58
CA ILE A 286 3.70 -7.99 -26.53
C ILE A 286 4.32 -8.48 -27.83
N SER A 287 5.24 -9.43 -27.76
CA SER A 287 5.84 -10.03 -28.95
C SER A 287 4.84 -10.76 -29.84
N PHE A 288 3.68 -11.19 -29.31
CA PHE A 288 2.58 -11.75 -30.11
C PHE A 288 1.69 -10.68 -30.75
N ASP A 289 1.68 -9.45 -30.23
CA ASP A 289 0.88 -8.33 -30.72
C ASP A 289 1.62 -7.45 -31.76
N LEU A 290 2.93 -7.67 -31.95
CA LEU A 290 3.81 -7.00 -32.93
C LEU A 290 3.78 -7.70 -34.29
#